data_AF-A0A5B7LL27-F1
#
_entry.id   AF-A0A5B7LL27-F1
#
_cell.length_a   1.000
_cell.length_b   1.000
_cell.length_c   1.000
_cell.angle_alpha   90.00
_cell.angle_beta   90.00
_cell.angle_gamma   90.00
#
_symmetry.space_group_name_H-M   'P 1'
#
loop_
_entity.id
_entity.type
_entity.pdbx_description
1 polymer ?
#
loop_
_entity_poly.entity_id
_entity_poly.type
_entity_poly.pdbx_seq_one_letter_code
_entity_poly.pdbx_strand_id
1 'polypeptide(L)'
;MLLLRVEADDAVTRKKEDKAAVAVQEQAFVRRVIDLHDKYYAYISSSFKKDNIFHQALKEAFEVFCNKKVCNNLVAELLSTFSDGVLRKGGSNEKLGD
;
A
#
# COMPACT_ATOMS: atom_id res chain seq x y z
N MET A 1 -31.37 18.44 -22.34
CA MET A 1 -30.18 17.59 -22.61
C MET A 1 -28.91 18.10 -21.94
N LEU A 2 -28.64 19.42 -21.88
CA LEU A 2 -27.41 19.96 -21.28
C LEU A 2 -27.33 19.79 -19.75
N LEU A 3 -28.45 19.96 -19.03
CA LEU A 3 -28.49 19.80 -17.57
C LEU A 3 -28.08 18.38 -17.11
N LEU A 4 -28.63 17.36 -17.77
CA LEU A 4 -28.28 15.95 -17.53
C LEU A 4 -26.79 15.64 -17.81
N ARG A 5 -26.17 16.36 -18.76
CA ARG A 5 -24.75 16.21 -19.07
C ARG A 5 -23.90 16.76 -17.91
N VAL A 6 -24.23 17.97 -17.45
CA VAL A 6 -23.56 18.61 -16.31
C VAL A 6 -23.65 17.75 -15.04
N GLU A 7 -24.84 17.22 -14.72
CA GLU A 7 -25.01 16.34 -13.55
C GLU A 7 -24.21 15.03 -13.68
N ALA A 8 -24.14 14.46 -14.89
CA ALA A 8 -23.35 13.27 -15.15
C ALA A 8 -21.84 13.53 -15.03
N ASP A 9 -21.34 14.65 -15.55
CA ASP A 9 -19.94 15.06 -15.45
C ASP A 9 -19.53 15.35 -13.99
N ASP A 10 -20.41 15.97 -13.22
CA ASP A 10 -20.20 16.29 -11.80
C ASP A 10 -20.16 15.02 -10.92
N ALA A 11 -21.05 14.04 -11.19
CA ALA A 11 -21.04 12.74 -10.53
C ALA A 11 -19.79 11.91 -10.87
N VAL A 12 -19.29 12.00 -12.11
CA VAL A 12 -18.04 11.35 -12.51
C VAL A 12 -16.84 11.98 -11.81
N THR A 13 -16.84 13.31 -11.65
CA THR A 13 -15.77 14.04 -10.98
C THR A 13 -15.70 13.66 -9.49
N ARG A 14 -16.83 13.67 -8.79
CA ARG A 14 -16.92 13.23 -7.38
C ARG A 14 -16.44 11.78 -7.18
N LYS A 15 -16.79 10.87 -8.09
CA LYS A 15 -16.29 9.47 -8.04
C LYS A 15 -14.77 9.37 -8.23
N LYS A 16 -14.17 10.23 -9.05
CA LYS A 16 -12.71 10.26 -9.23
C LYS A 16 -12.00 10.79 -7.98
N GLU A 17 -12.54 11.83 -7.37
CA GLU A 17 -12.00 12.42 -6.14
C GLU A 17 -12.05 11.44 -4.97
N ASP A 18 -13.18 10.73 -4.79
CA ASP A 18 -13.34 9.70 -3.76
C ASP A 18 -12.34 8.55 -3.96
N LYS A 19 -12.20 8.06 -5.20
CA LYS A 19 -11.21 7.04 -5.54
C LYS A 19 -9.76 7.50 -5.31
N ALA A 20 -9.45 8.77 -5.57
CA ALA A 20 -8.13 9.32 -5.32
C ALA A 20 -7.83 9.42 -3.82
N ALA A 21 -8.81 9.84 -3.01
CA ALA A 21 -8.67 9.89 -1.55
C ALA A 21 -8.44 8.49 -0.96
N VAL A 22 -9.21 7.49 -1.43
CA VAL A 22 -9.03 6.07 -1.05
C VAL A 22 -7.62 5.59 -1.38
N ALA A 23 -7.13 5.86 -2.60
CA ALA A 23 -5.78 5.46 -3.01
C ALA A 23 -4.68 6.09 -2.15
N VAL A 24 -4.83 7.36 -1.74
CA VAL A 24 -3.88 8.03 -0.82
C VAL A 24 -3.89 7.35 0.55
N GLN A 25 -5.06 6.99 1.07
CA GLN A 25 -5.18 6.31 2.36
C GLN A 25 -4.60 4.89 2.32
N GLU A 26 -4.80 4.16 1.21
CA GLU A 26 -4.22 2.84 0.96
C GLU A 26 -2.68 2.92 0.91
N GLN A 27 -2.10 3.91 0.23
CA GLN A 27 -0.65 4.14 0.23
C GLN A 27 -0.13 4.47 1.63
N ALA A 28 -0.83 5.32 2.38
CA ALA A 28 -0.45 5.67 3.75
C ALA A 28 -0.55 4.46 4.71
N PHE A 29 -1.50 3.55 4.47
CA PHE A 29 -1.60 2.30 5.21
C PHE A 29 -0.40 1.39 4.93
N VAL A 30 -0.09 1.13 3.66
CA VAL A 30 1.06 0.30 3.28
C VAL A 30 2.37 0.85 3.85
N ARG A 31 2.57 2.17 3.81
CA ARG A 31 3.76 2.80 4.40
C ARG A 31 3.88 2.53 5.90
N ARG A 32 2.76 2.59 6.63
CA ARG A 32 2.71 2.28 8.07
C ARG A 32 2.98 0.80 8.36
N VAL A 33 2.54 -0.11 7.51
CA VAL A 33 2.83 -1.55 7.65
C VAL A 33 4.32 -1.83 7.50
N ILE A 34 4.97 -1.20 6.52
CA ILE A 34 6.42 -1.33 6.31
C ILE A 34 7.21 -0.78 7.51
N ASP A 35 6.83 0.41 8.00
CA ASP A 35 7.46 1.02 9.19
C ASP A 35 7.30 0.14 10.44
N LEU A 36 6.12 -0.44 10.63
CA LEU A 36 5.85 -1.36 11.73
C LEU A 36 6.76 -2.59 11.68
N HIS A 37 6.94 -3.17 10.48
CA HIS A 37 7.84 -4.31 10.28
C HIS A 37 9.29 -3.93 10.64
N ASP A 38 9.79 -2.81 10.12
CA ASP A 38 11.15 -2.32 10.37
C ASP A 38 11.40 -2.08 11.88
N LYS A 39 10.44 -1.44 12.55
CA LYS A 39 10.49 -1.19 14.00
C LYS A 39 10.63 -2.49 14.81
N TYR A 40 9.80 -3.49 14.54
CA TYR A 40 9.87 -4.77 15.27
C TYR A 40 11.10 -5.58 14.89
N TYR A 41 11.52 -5.55 13.62
CA TYR A 41 12.75 -6.17 13.17
C TYR A 41 13.97 -5.59 13.90
N ALA A 42 14.07 -4.26 13.97
CA ALA A 42 15.13 -3.55 14.70
C ALA A 42 15.11 -3.90 16.19
N TYR A 43 13.93 -3.93 16.80
CA TYR A 43 13.76 -4.32 18.20
C TYR A 43 14.24 -5.76 18.46
N ILE A 44 13.87 -6.70 17.59
CA ILE A 44 14.31 -8.10 17.71
C ILE A 44 15.82 -8.22 17.52
N SER A 45 16.38 -7.51 16.54
CA SER A 45 17.80 -7.52 16.27
C SER A 45 18.62 -6.92 17.43
N SER A 46 18.16 -5.83 18.03
CA SER A 46 18.87 -5.12 19.10
C SER A 46 18.71 -5.78 20.46
N SER A 47 17.49 -6.15 20.85
CA SER A 47 17.17 -6.64 22.19
C SER A 47 17.37 -8.15 22.34
N PHE A 48 17.24 -8.91 21.25
CA PHE A 48 17.32 -10.37 21.26
C PHE A 48 18.47 -10.93 20.41
N LYS A 49 19.42 -10.09 19.97
CA LYS A 49 20.58 -10.49 19.15
C LYS A 49 20.21 -11.33 17.90
N LYS A 50 19.05 -11.04 17.29
CA LYS A 50 18.48 -11.83 16.18
C LYS A 50 18.20 -13.29 16.54
N ASP A 51 17.72 -13.54 17.75
CA ASP A 51 17.23 -14.85 18.13
C ASP A 51 16.22 -15.37 17.08
N ASN A 52 16.46 -16.59 16.62
CA ASN A 52 15.76 -17.15 15.46
C ASN A 52 14.27 -17.36 15.74
N ILE A 53 13.90 -17.63 17.00
CA ILE A 53 12.51 -17.87 17.41
C ILE A 53 11.70 -16.58 17.31
N PHE A 54 12.25 -15.45 17.77
CA PHE A 54 11.56 -14.16 17.69
C PHE A 54 11.44 -13.67 16.25
N HIS A 55 12.46 -13.89 15.42
CA HIS A 55 12.39 -13.57 14.00
C HIS A 55 11.30 -14.41 13.30
N GLN A 56 11.26 -15.71 13.58
CA GLN A 56 10.27 -16.61 13.02
C GLN A 56 8.85 -16.22 13.46
N ALA A 57 8.66 -15.90 14.75
CA ALA A 57 7.38 -15.43 15.28
C ALA A 57 6.92 -14.11 14.64
N LEU A 58 7.84 -13.17 14.41
CA LEU A 58 7.54 -11.92 13.69
C LEU A 58 7.07 -12.21 12.25
N LYS A 59 7.78 -13.09 11.56
CA LYS A 59 7.43 -13.50 10.19
C LYS A 59 6.04 -14.14 10.14
N GLU A 60 5.75 -15.08 11.03
CA GLU A 60 4.43 -15.74 11.11
C GLU A 60 3.31 -14.73 11.41
N ALA A 61 3.55 -13.79 12.33
CA ALA A 61 2.59 -12.74 12.64
C ALA A 61 2.30 -11.84 11.42
N PHE A 62 3.33 -11.46 10.65
CA PHE A 62 3.17 -10.68 9.43
C PHE A 62 2.54 -11.47 8.29
N GLU A 63 2.78 -12.78 8.19
CA GLU A 63 2.10 -13.65 7.21
C GLU A 63 0.59 -13.69 7.48
N VAL A 64 0.19 -13.92 8.74
CA VAL A 64 -1.23 -13.89 9.13
C VAL A 64 -1.83 -12.51 8.89
N PHE A 65 -1.10 -11.44 9.21
CA PHE A 65 -1.55 -10.07 9.00
C PHE A 65 -1.74 -9.74 7.51
N CYS A 66 -0.77 -10.05 6.65
CA CYS A 66 -0.84 -9.78 5.21
C CYS A 66 -1.94 -10.59 4.50
N ASN A 67 -2.33 -11.73 5.07
CA ASN A 67 -3.44 -12.55 4.59
C ASN A 67 -4.80 -12.09 5.12
N LYS A 68 -4.87 -11.09 6.00
CA LYS A 68 -6.16 -10.50 6.40
C LYS A 68 -6.68 -9.55 5.32
N LYS A 69 -8.01 -9.48 5.23
CA LYS A 69 -8.71 -8.46 4.45
C LYS A 69 -8.85 -7.19 5.26
N VAL A 70 -8.58 -6.05 4.62
CA VAL A 70 -8.87 -4.71 5.13
C VAL A 70 -9.83 -4.07 4.14
N CYS A 71 -11.04 -3.73 4.62
CA CYS A 71 -12.16 -3.37 3.74
C CYS A 71 -12.46 -4.48 2.72
N ASN A 72 -12.29 -4.21 1.41
CA ASN A 72 -12.51 -5.16 0.32
C ASN A 72 -11.22 -5.71 -0.30
N ASN A 73 -10.05 -5.17 0.07
CA ASN A 73 -8.77 -5.54 -0.52
C ASN A 73 -7.96 -6.39 0.46
N LEU A 74 -7.21 -7.37 -0.05
CA LEU A 74 -6.20 -8.05 0.76
C LEU A 74 -5.03 -7.11 0.99
N VAL A 75 -4.39 -7.18 2.17
CA VAL A 75 -3.17 -6.41 2.43
C VAL A 75 -2.07 -6.74 1.40
N ALA A 76 -1.99 -8.01 0.96
CA ALA A 76 -1.13 -8.42 -0.14
C ALA A 76 -1.42 -7.70 -1.47
N GLU A 77 -2.68 -7.45 -1.81
CA GLU A 77 -3.06 -6.72 -3.03
C GLU A 77 -2.70 -5.23 -2.93
N LEU A 78 -2.90 -4.63 -1.76
CA LEU A 78 -2.48 -3.26 -1.47
C LEU A 78 -0.96 -3.10 -1.61
N LEU A 79 -0.19 -4.06 -1.08
CA LEU A 79 1.27 -4.10 -1.20
C LEU A 79 1.74 -4.27 -2.65
N SER A 80 1.07 -5.13 -3.42
CA SER A 80 1.36 -5.34 -4.84
C SER A 80 1.12 -4.06 -5.65
N THR A 81 -0.04 -3.43 -5.46
CA THR A 81 -0.41 -2.17 -6.11
C THR A 81 0.52 -1.02 -5.73
N PHE A 82 0.92 -0.95 -4.46
CA PHE A 82 1.90 0.02 -3.99
C PHE A 82 3.25 -0.19 -4.68
N SER A 83 3.71 -1.44 -4.81
CA SER A 83 4.96 -1.79 -5.47
C SER A 83 4.95 -1.40 -6.95
N ASP A 84 3.88 -1.70 -7.68
CA ASP A 84 3.69 -1.24 -9.07
C ASP A 84 3.79 0.29 -9.17
N GLY A 85 3.12 1.01 -8.27
CA GLY A 85 3.13 2.48 -8.23
C GLY A 85 4.51 3.07 -7.98
N VAL A 86 5.31 2.46 -7.09
CA VAL A 86 6.70 2.87 -6.82
C VAL A 86 7.58 2.61 -8.05
N LEU A 87 7.49 1.41 -8.65
CA LEU A 87 8.30 1.02 -9.80
C LEU A 87 7.98 1.85 -11.05
N ARG A 88 6.71 2.11 -11.33
CA ARG A 88 6.29 2.96 -12.47
C ARG A 88 6.74 4.41 -12.33
N LYS A 89 6.70 4.97 -11.12
CA LYS A 89 7.25 6.32 -10.87
C LYS A 89 8.77 6.35 -11.05
N GLY A 90 9.47 5.29 -10.64
CA GLY A 90 10.92 5.15 -10.82
C GLY A 90 11.36 5.03 -12.28
N GLY A 91 10.66 4.22 -13.09
CA GLY A 91 11.01 4.00 -14.50
C GLY A 91 10.56 5.08 -15.49
N SER A 92 9.77 6.08 -15.06
CA SER A 92 9.30 7.16 -15.94
C SER A 92 10.37 8.21 -16.27
N ASN A 93 11.55 8.14 -15.66
CA ASN A 93 12.63 9.12 -15.85
C ASN A 93 13.71 8.70 -16.88
N GLU A 94 13.55 7.55 -17.53
CA GLU A 94 14.49 7.02 -18.52
C GLU A 94 13.76 6.69 -19.82
N LYS A 95 13.40 7.73 -20.56
CA LYS A 95 13.32 7.60 -22.02
C LYS A 95 14.76 7.41 -22.50
N LEU A 96 15.22 6.17 -22.56
CA LEU A 96 16.38 5.77 -23.37
C LEU A 96 15.95 5.99 -24.82
N GLY A 97 16.13 7.23 -25.29
CA GLY A 97 16.07 7.56 -26.71
C GLY A 97 17.26 6.90 -27.40
N ASP A 98 16.94 6.15 -28.45
CA ASP A 98 17.83 5.56 -29.43
C ASP A 98 18.90 6.55 -29.95
#